data_AF-A0A6L7S183-F1
#
_entry.id   AF-A0A6L7S183-F1
#
_cell.length_a   1.000
_cell.length_b   1.000
_cell.length_c   1.000
_cell.angle_alpha   90.00
_cell.angle_beta   90.00
_cell.angle_gamma   90.00
#
_symmetry.space_group_name_H-M   'P 1'
#
loop_
_entity.id
_entity.type
_entity.pdbx_description
1 polymer ?
#
loop_
_entity_poly.entity_id
_entity_poly.type
_entity_poly.pdbx_seq_one_letter_code
_entity_poly.pdbx_strand_id
1 'polypeptide(L)' 'HRGEEATDEVMDGPHSVIFDEAENRLHVQKAIMRWCLDL' A
#
# COMPACT_ATOMS: atom_id res chain seq x y z
N HIS A 1 -8.14 0.99 -12.94
CA HIS A 1 -8.07 2.46 -13.05
C HIS A 1 -9.09 3.13 -12.12
N ARG A 2 -8.88 4.40 -11.71
CA ARG A 2 -9.88 5.18 -10.93
C ARG A 2 -11.17 5.28 -11.75
N GLY A 3 -12.32 5.00 -11.11
CA GLY A 3 -13.62 4.99 -11.76
C GLY A 3 -13.96 3.73 -12.57
N GLU A 4 -13.04 2.78 -12.72
CA GLU A 4 -13.31 1.49 -13.38
C GLU A 4 -13.43 0.34 -12.38
N GLU A 5 -12.47 0.23 -11.45
CA GLU A 5 -12.43 -0.87 -10.46
C GLU A 5 -12.91 -0.43 -9.07
N ALA A 6 -12.80 0.86 -8.77
CA ALA A 6 -13.33 1.51 -7.57
C ALA A 6 -13.66 2.98 -7.89
N THR A 7 -14.74 3.50 -7.29
CA THR A 7 -15.10 4.92 -7.41
C THR A 7 -14.20 5.78 -6.53
N ASP A 8 -14.04 7.06 -6.88
CA ASP A 8 -13.25 8.01 -6.08
C ASP A 8 -13.79 8.15 -4.66
N GLU A 9 -15.12 8.12 -4.51
CA GLU A 9 -15.81 8.15 -3.21
C GLU A 9 -15.41 6.98 -2.29
N VAL A 10 -15.14 5.80 -2.86
CA VAL A 10 -14.68 4.62 -2.11
C VAL A 10 -13.19 4.71 -1.83
N MET A 11 -12.39 5.15 -2.81
CA MET A 11 -10.93 5.24 -2.68
C MET A 11 -10.48 6.32 -1.68
N ASP A 12 -11.24 7.40 -1.55
CA ASP A 12 -10.94 8.52 -0.67
C ASP A 12 -11.90 8.57 0.55
N GLY A 13 -12.76 7.57 0.70
CA GLY A 13 -13.75 7.45 1.78
C GLY A 13 -13.18 6.98 3.12
N PRO A 14 -13.96 7.06 4.21
CA PRO A 14 -13.49 6.80 5.58
C PRO A 14 -13.10 5.34 5.87
N HIS A 15 -13.44 4.42 4.98
CA HIS A 15 -13.08 2.99 5.07
C HIS A 15 -11.92 2.62 4.13
N SER A 16 -11.35 3.58 3.39
CA SER A 16 -10.23 3.33 2.50
C SER A 16 -8.94 3.13 3.30
N VAL A 17 -8.22 2.05 2.98
CA VAL A 17 -6.93 1.68 3.59
C VAL A 17 -5.80 1.65 2.55
N ILE A 18 -6.02 2.21 1.36
CA ILE A 18 -5.10 2.13 0.22
C ILE A 18 -3.72 2.69 0.58
N PHE A 19 -3.67 3.77 1.35
CA PHE A 19 -2.42 4.38 1.78
C PHE A 19 -1.71 3.56 2.87
N ASP A 20 -2.46 2.99 3.82
CA ASP A 20 -1.89 2.09 4.84
C ASP A 20 -1.28 0.84 4.20
N GLU A 21 -1.96 0.25 3.21
CA GLU A 21 -1.44 -0.86 2.43
C GLU A 21 -0.18 -0.47 1.64
N ALA A 22 -0.16 0.73 1.04
CA ALA A 22 1.00 1.23 0.31
C ALA A 22 2.21 1.43 1.24
N GLU A 23 2.00 1.97 2.43
CA GLU A 23 3.04 2.11 3.44
C GLU A 23 3.55 0.73 3.91
N ASN A 24 2.64 -0.21 4.19
CA ASN A 24 3.01 -1.58 4.57
C ASN A 24 3.86 -2.26 3.50
N ARG A 25 3.58 -2.05 2.20
CA ARG A 25 4.44 -2.57 1.12
C ARG A 25 5.86 -2.03 1.20
N LEU A 26 6.03 -0.73 1.49
CA LEU A 26 7.36 -0.14 1.65
C LEU A 26 8.12 -0.77 2.84
N HIS A 27 7.45 -0.95 3.98
CA HIS A 27 8.08 -1.57 5.16
C HIS A 27 8.46 -3.03 4.90
N VAL A 28 7.61 -3.79 4.23
CA VAL A 28 7.90 -5.18 3.82
C VAL A 28 9.12 -5.21 2.89
N GLN A 29 9.17 -4.34 1.88
CA GLN A 29 10.32 -4.27 0.98
C GLN A 29 11.62 -3.93 1.73
N LYS A 30 11.57 -2.99 2.69
CA LYS A 30 12.73 -2.69 3.56
C LYS A 30 13.17 -3.91 4.37
N ALA A 31 12.23 -4.64 4.97
CA ALA A 31 12.53 -5.85 5.73
C ALA A 31 13.15 -6.95 4.85
N ILE A 32 12.64 -7.14 3.63
CA ILE A 32 13.20 -8.08 2.66
C ILE A 32 14.62 -7.66 2.27
N MET A 33 14.86 -6.38 1.96
CA MET A 33 16.19 -5.88 1.64
C MET A 33 17.17 -6.09 2.80
N ARG A 34 16.74 -5.83 4.04
CA ARG A 34 17.53 -6.10 5.25
C ARG A 34 17.91 -7.57 5.33
N TRP A 35 16.94 -8.46 5.14
CA TRP A 35 17.13 -9.91 5.21
C TRP A 35 18.02 -10.45 4.10
N CYS A 36 17.82 -10.03 2.85
CA CYS A 36 18.61 -10.53 1.71
C CYS A 36 20.06 -10.02 1.70
N LEU A 37 20.33 -8.85 2.29
CA LEU A 37 21.63 -8.20 2.22
C LEU A 37 22.46 -8.39 3.49
N ASP A 38 21.98 -9.20 4.45
CA ASP A 38 22.56 -9.35 5.81
C ASP A 38 22.95 -8.01 6.43
N LEU A 39 22.18 -6.96 6.11
CA LEU A 39 22.40 -5.66 6.67
C LEU A 39 22.19 -5.78 8.17
#